data_AF-A0A3D0C8I9-F1
#
_entry.id   AF-A0A3D0C8I9-F1
#
_cell.length_a   1.000
_cell.length_b   1.000
_cell.length_c   1.000
_cell.angle_alpha   90.00
_cell.angle_beta   90.00
_cell.angle_gamma   90.00
#
_symmetry.space_group_name_H-M   'P 1'
#
loop_
_entity.id
_entity.type
_entity.pdbx_description
1 polymer ?
#
loop_
_entity_poly.entity_id
_entity_poly.type
_entity_poly.pdbx_seq_one_letter_code
_entity_poly.pdbx_strand_id
1 'polypeptide(L)'
;MTPSVFDSKAKPSKGKAADFIRFMAEEVKPYIENNYRSAEGSTLVGHSMGGLFVLNMLLEKPSAFNNYVAISPSVWVADQGIVAKAREKLTKAQHKPVSLYLSLADETRMGQYDFINTLDLTQPNSIDWQFKHYPDENHNSVGIIALRDSLKAIYKPWYIVENKLATFKTPESIVAHYQKVMKEHGLSQPMPSSSVQELFRRHYRNKNVASLPRFIAKTIKKLPASKQALITMQAKYVAHFDSPKASLPLLIAVEKEFSQSIDHLKAIASTYEKLEDKGMAHKYYQKALAVAEKQKANQWQFNIIQAKLVATK
;
A
#
# COMPACT_ATOMS: atom_id res chain seq x y z
N MET A 1 10.06 3.20 -24.86
CA MET A 1 8.70 2.96 -24.34
C MET A 1 7.73 2.48 -25.41
N THR A 2 7.89 2.87 -26.68
CA THR A 2 7.12 2.33 -27.81
C THR A 2 7.53 0.89 -28.17
N PRO A 3 6.58 -0.03 -28.39
CA PRO A 3 6.87 -1.40 -28.84
C PRO A 3 7.67 -1.46 -30.14
N SER A 4 8.47 -2.51 -30.29
CA SER A 4 9.41 -2.69 -31.40
C SER A 4 8.78 -2.95 -32.76
N VAL A 5 7.48 -3.31 -32.78
CA VAL A 5 6.73 -3.71 -33.99
C VAL A 5 6.00 -2.54 -34.66
N PHE A 6 6.22 -1.32 -34.16
CA PHE A 6 5.47 -0.14 -34.55
C PHE A 6 6.36 0.79 -35.39
N ASP A 7 6.37 0.55 -36.70
CA ASP A 7 7.03 1.45 -37.65
C ASP A 7 6.27 2.78 -37.70
N SER A 8 6.89 3.83 -37.19
CA SER A 8 6.38 5.19 -37.36
C SER A 8 6.87 5.74 -38.70
N LYS A 9 5.97 6.32 -39.52
CA LYS A 9 6.34 7.04 -40.75
C LYS A 9 7.31 8.21 -40.52
N ALA A 10 7.48 8.65 -39.27
CA ALA A 10 8.33 9.78 -38.90
C ALA A 10 9.79 9.41 -38.60
N LYS A 11 10.11 8.12 -38.40
CA LYS A 11 11.47 7.54 -38.32
C LYS A 11 11.35 6.03 -38.04
N PRO A 12 11.95 5.13 -38.86
CA PRO A 12 12.03 3.71 -38.54
C PRO A 12 12.95 3.54 -37.32
N SER A 13 12.34 3.28 -36.18
CA SER A 13 13.02 3.03 -34.91
C SER A 13 12.43 1.73 -34.37
N LYS A 14 13.26 0.68 -34.24
CA LYS A 14 12.89 -0.53 -33.49
C LYS A 14 12.70 -0.10 -32.02
N GLY A 15 11.47 0.23 -31.65
CA GLY A 15 11.14 0.78 -30.34
C GLY A 15 11.73 -0.06 -29.20
N LYS A 16 12.35 0.59 -28.22
CA LYS A 16 13.06 -0.08 -27.10
C LYS A 16 12.14 -0.54 -25.95
N ALA A 17 10.86 -0.83 -26.21
CA ALA A 17 9.96 -1.27 -25.13
C ALA A 17 10.37 -2.62 -24.56
N ALA A 18 10.89 -3.55 -25.37
CA ALA A 18 11.34 -4.86 -24.88
C ALA A 18 12.49 -4.71 -23.88
N ASP A 19 13.47 -3.83 -24.18
CA ASP A 19 14.57 -3.53 -23.26
C ASP A 19 14.07 -2.90 -21.97
N PHE A 20 13.11 -1.97 -22.07
CA PHE A 20 12.54 -1.32 -20.88
C PHE A 20 11.67 -2.26 -20.05
N ILE A 21 10.96 -3.22 -20.67
CA ILE A 21 10.27 -4.31 -19.96
C ILE A 21 11.28 -5.14 -19.15
N ARG A 22 12.39 -5.55 -19.75
CA ARG A 22 13.44 -6.31 -19.04
C ARG A 22 14.01 -5.50 -17.89
N PHE A 23 14.41 -4.25 -18.15
CA PHE A 23 14.92 -3.35 -17.11
C PHE A 23 13.96 -3.24 -15.91
N MET A 24 12.67 -3.02 -16.17
CA MET A 24 11.68 -2.90 -15.08
C MET A 24 11.49 -4.21 -14.31
N ALA A 25 11.39 -5.34 -15.02
CA ALA A 25 11.05 -6.64 -14.41
C ALA A 25 12.25 -7.37 -13.80
N GLU A 26 13.44 -7.18 -14.34
CA GLU A 26 14.64 -7.99 -14.05
C GLU A 26 15.71 -7.18 -13.30
N GLU A 27 15.64 -5.84 -13.30
CA GLU A 27 16.60 -4.98 -12.59
C GLU A 27 15.90 -4.14 -11.50
N VAL A 28 14.96 -3.28 -11.88
CA VAL A 28 14.33 -2.32 -10.94
C VAL A 28 13.54 -3.03 -9.85
N LYS A 29 12.62 -3.93 -10.22
CA LYS A 29 11.78 -4.63 -9.25
C LYS A 29 12.62 -5.51 -8.30
N PRO A 30 13.55 -6.36 -8.78
CA PRO A 30 14.42 -7.13 -7.90
C PRO A 30 15.32 -6.26 -7.01
N TYR A 31 15.83 -5.14 -7.51
CA TYR A 31 16.60 -4.21 -6.68
C TYR A 31 15.77 -3.70 -5.50
N ILE A 32 14.51 -3.30 -5.73
CA ILE A 32 13.63 -2.83 -4.66
C ILE A 32 13.36 -3.95 -3.65
N GLU A 33 13.04 -5.16 -4.13
CA GLU A 33 12.74 -6.32 -3.28
C GLU A 33 13.95 -6.75 -2.42
N ASN A 34 15.17 -6.60 -2.93
CA ASN A 34 16.39 -6.97 -2.20
C ASN A 34 16.87 -5.91 -1.22
N ASN A 35 16.56 -4.63 -1.46
CA ASN A 35 17.07 -3.52 -0.65
C ASN A 35 16.04 -2.95 0.34
N TYR A 36 14.75 -3.28 0.17
CA TYR A 36 13.67 -2.77 1.00
C TYR A 36 12.70 -3.88 1.40
N ARG A 37 12.01 -3.69 2.53
CA ARG A 37 10.84 -4.49 2.87
C ARG A 37 9.69 -4.10 1.94
N SER A 38 9.56 -4.79 0.81
CA SER A 38 8.44 -4.66 -0.12
C SER A 38 7.30 -5.62 0.24
N ALA A 39 6.10 -5.29 -0.23
CA ALA A 39 5.00 -6.24 -0.29
C ALA A 39 5.16 -7.15 -1.52
N GLU A 40 4.51 -8.31 -1.52
CA GLU A 40 4.47 -9.18 -2.71
C GLU A 40 3.65 -8.53 -3.83
N GLY A 41 2.61 -7.76 -3.46
CA GLY A 41 1.79 -7.00 -4.38
C GLY A 41 2.49 -5.75 -4.92
N SER A 42 2.45 -5.57 -6.24
CA SER A 42 3.07 -4.43 -6.95
C SER A 42 2.12 -3.80 -7.98
N THR A 43 2.24 -2.49 -8.16
CA THR A 43 1.39 -1.69 -9.06
C THR A 43 2.28 -0.89 -10.02
N LEU A 44 2.04 -1.02 -11.32
CA LEU A 44 2.68 -0.21 -12.35
C LEU A 44 1.73 0.90 -12.80
N VAL A 45 2.18 2.16 -12.70
CA VAL A 45 1.41 3.34 -13.09
C VAL A 45 2.12 4.06 -14.23
N GLY A 46 1.38 4.50 -15.23
CA GLY A 46 1.91 5.35 -16.28
C GLY A 46 0.86 6.28 -16.86
N HIS A 47 1.29 7.49 -17.21
CA HIS A 47 0.49 8.52 -17.85
C HIS A 47 0.95 8.75 -19.29
N SER A 48 0.02 9.02 -20.22
CA SER A 48 0.35 9.31 -21.63
C SER A 48 1.15 8.16 -22.28
N MET A 49 2.36 8.44 -22.78
CA MET A 49 3.30 7.44 -23.29
C MET A 49 3.69 6.38 -22.24
N GLY A 50 3.74 6.78 -20.96
CA GLY A 50 3.89 5.84 -19.85
C GLY A 50 2.69 4.92 -19.74
N GLY A 51 1.47 5.43 -19.92
CA GLY A 51 0.24 4.64 -19.94
C GLY A 51 0.24 3.62 -21.09
N LEU A 52 0.71 4.02 -22.29
CA LEU A 52 0.92 3.10 -23.40
C LEU A 52 1.91 1.98 -23.03
N PHE A 53 2.99 2.32 -22.34
CA PHE A 53 3.94 1.33 -21.85
C PHE A 53 3.30 0.38 -20.82
N VAL A 54 2.45 0.87 -19.92
CA VAL A 54 1.70 0.02 -18.97
C VAL A 54 0.86 -1.02 -19.72
N LEU A 55 0.13 -0.61 -20.76
CA LEU A 55 -0.64 -1.55 -21.58
C LEU A 55 0.26 -2.57 -22.29
N ASN A 56 1.40 -2.13 -22.82
CA ASN A 56 2.35 -3.06 -23.44
C ASN A 56 2.99 -4.03 -22.43
N MET A 57 3.28 -3.58 -21.20
CA MET A 57 3.79 -4.43 -20.13
C MET A 57 2.75 -5.49 -19.74
N LEU A 58 1.48 -5.10 -19.61
CA LEU A 58 0.36 -6.01 -19.34
C LEU A 58 0.25 -7.11 -20.42
N LEU A 59 0.35 -6.74 -21.70
CA LEU A 59 0.19 -7.69 -22.81
C LEU A 59 1.41 -8.61 -23.02
N GLU A 60 2.62 -8.17 -22.63
CA GLU A 60 3.85 -8.95 -22.85
C GLU A 60 4.32 -9.72 -21.63
N LYS A 61 4.21 -9.15 -20.42
CA LYS A 61 4.60 -9.77 -19.15
C LYS A 61 3.54 -9.52 -18.07
N PRO A 62 2.30 -10.03 -18.22
CA PRO A 62 1.19 -9.73 -17.31
C PRO A 62 1.51 -10.07 -15.85
N SER A 63 2.23 -11.16 -15.59
CA SER A 63 2.58 -11.61 -14.23
C SER A 63 3.66 -10.75 -13.53
N ALA A 64 4.25 -9.76 -14.20
CA ALA A 64 5.30 -8.94 -13.61
C ALA A 64 4.77 -7.95 -12.56
N PHE A 65 3.51 -7.52 -12.67
CA PHE A 65 2.81 -6.69 -11.69
C PHE A 65 1.41 -7.25 -11.41
N ASN A 66 0.85 -6.89 -10.25
CA ASN A 66 -0.49 -7.33 -9.86
C ASN A 66 -1.56 -6.34 -10.35
N ASN A 67 -1.21 -5.06 -10.40
CA ASN A 67 -2.11 -3.99 -10.82
C ASN A 67 -1.45 -3.10 -11.86
N TYR A 68 -2.20 -2.74 -12.89
CA TYR A 68 -1.78 -1.87 -13.98
C TYR A 68 -2.69 -0.65 -14.01
N VAL A 69 -2.11 0.55 -13.95
CA VAL A 69 -2.85 1.81 -14.01
C VAL A 69 -2.36 2.60 -15.23
N ALA A 70 -3.17 2.61 -16.28
CA ALA A 70 -2.90 3.30 -17.53
C ALA A 70 -3.76 4.56 -17.61
N ILE A 71 -3.14 5.71 -17.33
CA ILE A 71 -3.80 7.01 -17.27
C ILE A 71 -3.66 7.73 -18.60
N SER A 72 -4.78 8.04 -19.26
CA SER A 72 -4.81 8.64 -20.61
C SER A 72 -3.72 8.04 -21.50
N PRO A 73 -3.70 6.71 -21.73
CA PRO A 73 -2.63 6.09 -22.49
C PRO A 73 -2.67 6.55 -23.95
N SER A 74 -1.50 6.84 -24.54
CA SER A 74 -1.37 7.26 -25.94
C SER A 74 -1.62 6.11 -26.92
N VAL A 75 -2.85 5.58 -26.95
CA VAL A 75 -3.24 4.41 -27.77
C VAL A 75 -3.13 4.70 -29.26
N TRP A 76 -3.34 5.95 -29.69
CA TRP A 76 -3.21 6.40 -31.07
C TRP A 76 -1.83 6.16 -31.72
N VAL A 77 -0.77 5.94 -30.93
CA VAL A 77 0.59 5.79 -31.44
C VAL A 77 0.69 4.58 -32.38
N ALA A 78 1.37 4.81 -33.52
CA ALA A 78 1.60 3.82 -34.56
C ALA A 78 0.31 3.15 -35.06
N ASP A 79 -0.62 3.99 -35.51
CA ASP A 79 -1.90 3.57 -36.08
C ASP A 79 -2.65 2.58 -35.16
N GLN A 80 -2.68 2.91 -33.86
CA GLN A 80 -3.28 2.09 -32.81
C GLN A 80 -2.68 0.68 -32.66
N GLY A 81 -1.38 0.53 -32.91
CA GLY A 81 -0.73 -0.78 -32.89
C GLY A 81 -0.92 -1.57 -31.57
N ILE A 82 -1.11 -0.90 -30.43
CA ILE A 82 -1.40 -1.57 -29.15
C ILE A 82 -2.76 -2.30 -29.15
N VAL A 83 -3.76 -1.79 -29.89
CA VAL A 83 -5.07 -2.43 -30.06
C VAL A 83 -4.92 -3.72 -30.88
N ALA A 84 -4.15 -3.67 -31.97
CA ALA A 84 -3.85 -4.86 -32.77
C ALA A 84 -3.15 -5.94 -31.92
N LYS A 85 -2.16 -5.55 -31.12
CA LYS A 85 -1.49 -6.46 -30.17
C LYS A 85 -2.46 -7.03 -29.13
N ALA A 86 -3.37 -6.21 -28.59
CA ALA A 86 -4.36 -6.65 -27.61
C ALA A 86 -5.27 -7.75 -28.18
N ARG A 87 -5.77 -7.60 -29.41
CA ARG A 87 -6.59 -8.62 -30.09
C ARG A 87 -5.87 -9.97 -30.19
N GLU A 88 -4.56 -9.95 -30.43
CA GLU A 88 -3.76 -11.16 -30.54
C GLU A 88 -3.45 -11.81 -29.19
N LYS A 89 -3.06 -11.00 -28.20
CA LYS A 89 -2.51 -11.48 -26.92
C LYS A 89 -3.57 -11.82 -25.89
N LEU A 90 -4.67 -11.05 -25.83
CA LEU A 90 -5.71 -11.25 -24.81
C LEU A 90 -6.44 -12.58 -24.95
N THR A 91 -6.62 -13.07 -26.19
CA THR A 91 -7.27 -14.35 -26.47
C THR A 91 -6.41 -15.57 -26.11
N LYS A 92 -5.08 -15.38 -25.97
CA LYS A 92 -4.10 -16.44 -25.69
C LYS A 92 -3.56 -16.36 -24.26
N ALA A 93 -4.00 -15.39 -23.46
CA ALA A 93 -3.40 -15.08 -22.18
C ALA A 93 -3.65 -16.18 -21.15
N GLN A 94 -2.58 -16.80 -20.65
CA GLN A 94 -2.62 -17.71 -19.50
C GLN A 94 -1.68 -17.17 -18.42
N HIS A 95 -2.26 -16.44 -17.46
CA HIS A 95 -1.54 -15.92 -16.30
C HIS A 95 -2.48 -15.82 -15.09
N LYS A 96 -1.89 -15.59 -13.91
CA LYS A 96 -2.67 -15.29 -12.70
C LYS A 96 -3.51 -14.02 -12.91
N PRO A 97 -4.72 -13.92 -12.33
CA PRO A 97 -5.52 -12.71 -12.44
C PRO A 97 -4.74 -11.44 -12.04
N VAL A 98 -4.85 -10.40 -12.85
CA VAL A 98 -4.28 -9.06 -12.60
C VAL A 98 -5.36 -8.00 -12.77
N SER A 99 -5.17 -6.82 -12.18
CA SER A 99 -6.10 -5.71 -12.37
C SER A 99 -5.60 -4.68 -13.39
N LEU A 100 -6.52 -4.07 -14.13
CA LEU A 100 -6.27 -2.95 -15.04
C LEU A 100 -7.22 -1.79 -14.72
N TYR A 101 -6.67 -0.63 -14.38
CA TYR A 101 -7.40 0.62 -14.32
C TYR A 101 -7.04 1.49 -15.51
N LEU A 102 -8.02 1.74 -16.39
CA LEU A 102 -7.91 2.63 -17.54
C LEU A 102 -8.59 3.96 -17.23
N SER A 103 -7.98 5.06 -17.66
CA SER A 103 -8.66 6.35 -17.67
C SER A 103 -8.42 7.13 -18.95
N LEU A 104 -9.30 8.10 -19.17
CA LEU A 104 -9.29 9.05 -20.26
C LEU A 104 -9.70 10.42 -19.69
N ALA A 105 -8.92 11.47 -19.98
CA ALA A 105 -9.33 12.86 -19.78
C ALA A 105 -10.29 13.29 -20.90
N ASP A 106 -10.70 14.55 -20.98
CA ASP A 106 -11.53 15.06 -22.08
C ASP A 106 -10.73 15.19 -23.39
N GLU A 107 -10.35 14.05 -23.96
CA GLU A 107 -9.47 13.93 -25.12
C GLU A 107 -10.13 13.09 -26.22
N THR A 108 -10.36 13.68 -27.39
CA THR A 108 -11.11 13.02 -28.47
C THR A 108 -10.27 12.12 -29.37
N ARG A 109 -8.93 12.18 -29.28
CA ARG A 109 -8.02 11.55 -30.25
C ARG A 109 -7.10 10.49 -29.64
N MET A 110 -7.31 10.11 -28.39
CA MET A 110 -6.34 9.29 -27.69
C MET A 110 -6.47 7.78 -27.99
N GLY A 111 -7.64 7.31 -28.46
CA GLY A 111 -7.85 5.95 -28.97
C GLY A 111 -8.25 4.89 -27.94
N GLN A 112 -8.53 5.27 -26.69
CA GLN A 112 -8.81 4.33 -25.58
C GLN A 112 -10.07 3.50 -25.83
N TYR A 113 -11.10 4.08 -26.47
CA TYR A 113 -12.35 3.37 -26.74
C TYR A 113 -12.15 2.13 -27.62
N ASP A 114 -11.19 2.13 -28.56
CA ASP A 114 -10.87 0.96 -29.37
C ASP A 114 -10.19 -0.16 -28.56
N PHE A 115 -9.35 0.24 -27.60
CA PHE A 115 -8.75 -0.71 -26.65
C PHE A 115 -9.80 -1.28 -25.69
N ILE A 116 -10.70 -0.44 -25.18
CA ILE A 116 -11.83 -0.84 -24.31
C ILE A 116 -12.74 -1.80 -25.06
N ASN A 117 -13.14 -1.48 -26.29
CA ASN A 117 -13.93 -2.38 -27.13
C ASN A 117 -13.23 -3.73 -27.34
N THR A 118 -11.90 -3.74 -27.45
CA THR A 118 -11.14 -4.99 -27.53
C THR A 118 -11.21 -5.79 -26.22
N LEU A 119 -11.14 -5.15 -25.06
CA LEU A 119 -11.36 -5.81 -23.76
C LEU A 119 -12.77 -6.37 -23.63
N ASP A 120 -13.79 -5.60 -24.02
CA ASP A 120 -15.21 -5.99 -23.98
C ASP A 120 -15.52 -7.20 -24.87
N LEU A 121 -14.95 -7.23 -26.09
CA LEU A 121 -15.16 -8.32 -27.03
C LEU A 121 -14.40 -9.59 -26.66
N THR A 122 -13.21 -9.46 -26.05
CA THR A 122 -12.37 -10.62 -25.71
C THR A 122 -12.66 -11.19 -24.33
N GLN A 123 -13.22 -10.40 -23.41
CA GLN A 123 -13.54 -10.78 -22.02
C GLN A 123 -12.45 -11.64 -21.36
N PRO A 124 -11.21 -11.15 -21.24
CA PRO A 124 -10.10 -11.94 -20.71
C PRO A 124 -10.33 -12.30 -19.24
N ASN A 125 -10.56 -13.58 -18.95
CA ASN A 125 -10.81 -14.09 -17.59
C ASN A 125 -9.67 -13.80 -16.59
N SER A 126 -8.46 -13.52 -17.09
CA SER A 126 -7.28 -13.22 -16.27
C SER A 126 -7.03 -11.73 -16.03
N ILE A 127 -7.90 -10.83 -16.52
CA ILE A 127 -7.76 -9.38 -16.33
C ILE A 127 -9.07 -8.80 -15.79
N ASP A 128 -9.05 -8.37 -14.53
CA ASP A 128 -10.14 -7.57 -13.94
C ASP A 128 -9.91 -6.11 -14.29
N TRP A 129 -10.69 -5.55 -15.22
CA TRP A 129 -10.47 -4.20 -15.74
C TRP A 129 -11.61 -3.25 -15.40
N GLN A 130 -11.25 -1.98 -15.24
CA GLN A 130 -12.16 -0.87 -14.99
C GLN A 130 -11.76 0.32 -15.84
N PHE A 131 -12.75 1.12 -16.24
CA PHE A 131 -12.55 2.35 -17.00
C PHE A 131 -13.24 3.54 -16.32
N LYS A 132 -12.57 4.69 -16.33
CA LYS A 132 -13.20 5.96 -15.93
C LYS A 132 -12.82 7.11 -16.88
N HIS A 133 -13.83 7.78 -17.41
CA HIS A 133 -13.70 9.02 -18.16
C HIS A 133 -13.77 10.23 -17.21
N TYR A 134 -12.91 11.23 -17.43
CA TYR A 134 -12.80 12.45 -16.64
C TYR A 134 -13.08 13.66 -17.55
N PRO A 135 -14.36 14.04 -17.75
CA PRO A 135 -14.74 15.10 -18.70
C PRO A 135 -14.32 16.51 -18.25
N ASP A 136 -14.02 16.68 -16.95
CA ASP A 136 -13.61 17.98 -16.39
C ASP A 136 -12.07 18.12 -16.31
N GLU A 137 -11.33 17.16 -16.86
CA GLU A 137 -9.87 17.11 -16.81
C GLU A 137 -9.28 17.19 -18.21
N ASN A 138 -8.14 17.86 -18.34
CA ASN A 138 -7.34 17.79 -19.56
C ASN A 138 -6.21 16.76 -19.41
N HIS A 139 -5.47 16.51 -20.49
CA HIS A 139 -4.38 15.54 -20.52
C HIS A 139 -3.35 15.71 -19.38
N ASN A 140 -3.05 16.94 -18.97
CA ASN A 140 -2.03 17.21 -17.96
C ASN A 140 -2.58 17.15 -16.53
N SER A 141 -3.87 17.44 -16.32
CA SER A 141 -4.48 17.47 -14.98
C SER A 141 -5.01 16.11 -14.52
N VAL A 142 -5.39 15.23 -15.46
CA VAL A 142 -5.99 13.92 -15.17
C VAL A 142 -5.08 13.00 -14.33
N GLY A 143 -3.76 13.19 -14.40
CA GLY A 143 -2.76 12.34 -13.72
C GLY A 143 -3.05 12.10 -12.24
N ILE A 144 -3.29 13.17 -11.49
CA ILE A 144 -3.44 13.11 -10.03
C ILE A 144 -4.79 12.50 -9.64
N ILE A 145 -5.89 12.93 -10.28
CA ILE A 145 -7.22 12.44 -9.94
C ILE A 145 -7.42 10.97 -10.34
N ALA A 146 -6.88 10.57 -11.49
CA ALA A 146 -6.93 9.18 -11.94
C ALA A 146 -6.06 8.27 -11.06
N LEU A 147 -4.87 8.71 -10.65
CA LEU A 147 -4.04 7.95 -9.71
C LEU A 147 -4.75 7.79 -8.35
N ARG A 148 -5.37 8.85 -7.83
CA ARG A 148 -6.11 8.77 -6.57
C ARG A 148 -7.26 7.78 -6.66
N ASP A 149 -8.06 7.86 -7.72
CA ASP A 149 -9.23 6.98 -7.88
C ASP A 149 -8.84 5.54 -8.14
N SER A 150 -7.78 5.30 -8.92
CA SER A 150 -7.27 3.95 -9.19
C SER A 150 -6.76 3.29 -7.91
N LEU A 151 -5.97 4.00 -7.09
CA LEU A 151 -5.52 3.49 -5.79
C LEU A 151 -6.69 3.22 -4.84
N LYS A 152 -7.72 4.08 -4.85
CA LYS A 152 -8.94 3.86 -4.07
C LYS A 152 -9.76 2.67 -4.56
N ALA A 153 -9.77 2.40 -5.87
CA ALA A 153 -10.44 1.24 -6.43
C ALA A 153 -9.69 -0.04 -6.07
N ILE A 154 -8.38 -0.09 -6.33
CA ILE A 154 -7.50 -1.23 -6.07
C ILE A 154 -7.49 -1.58 -4.58
N TYR A 155 -7.31 -0.60 -3.70
CA TYR A 155 -7.20 -0.82 -2.26
C TYR A 155 -8.48 -0.47 -1.49
N LYS A 156 -9.65 -0.47 -2.16
CA LYS A 156 -10.96 -0.18 -1.54
C LYS A 156 -11.21 -0.97 -0.24
N PRO A 157 -10.86 -2.26 -0.14
CA PRO A 157 -11.08 -3.02 1.09
C PRO A 157 -10.12 -2.67 2.23
N TRP A 158 -9.01 -1.98 1.97
CA TRP A 158 -7.96 -1.74 2.97
C TRP A 158 -8.40 -0.73 4.04
N TYR A 159 -8.85 0.44 3.63
CA TYR A 159 -9.28 1.49 4.54
C TYR A 159 -10.80 1.40 4.79
N ILE A 160 -11.18 1.08 6.03
CA ILE A 160 -12.57 1.07 6.47
C ILE A 160 -12.80 2.31 7.33
N VAL A 161 -13.73 3.17 6.89
CA VAL A 161 -14.20 4.32 7.67
C VAL A 161 -14.93 3.87 8.93
N GLU A 162 -14.88 4.69 9.99
CA GLU A 162 -15.35 4.31 11.33
C GLU A 162 -16.82 3.87 11.38
N ASN A 163 -17.70 4.55 10.66
CA ASN A 163 -19.11 4.16 10.57
C ASN A 163 -19.32 2.78 9.94
N LYS A 164 -18.47 2.38 8.98
CA LYS A 164 -18.48 1.02 8.41
C LYS A 164 -17.81 0.00 9.32
N LEU A 165 -16.80 0.40 10.09
CA LEU A 165 -16.24 -0.48 11.13
C LEU A 165 -17.34 -0.88 12.13
N ALA A 166 -18.24 0.04 12.48
CA ALA A 166 -19.38 -0.24 13.35
C ALA A 166 -20.33 -1.32 12.81
N THR A 167 -20.43 -1.53 11.49
CA THR A 167 -21.32 -2.54 10.89
C THR A 167 -20.78 -3.96 10.96
N PHE A 168 -19.49 -4.16 11.29
CA PHE A 168 -18.95 -5.49 11.53
C PHE A 168 -19.57 -6.09 12.79
N LYS A 169 -20.02 -7.35 12.73
CA LYS A 169 -20.69 -8.02 13.86
C LYS A 169 -19.76 -8.23 15.07
N THR A 170 -18.48 -8.58 14.85
CA THR A 170 -17.53 -8.88 15.93
C THR A 170 -16.13 -8.34 15.66
N PRO A 171 -15.27 -8.16 16.67
CA PRO A 171 -13.85 -7.85 16.47
C PRO A 171 -13.14 -8.89 15.56
N GLU A 172 -13.52 -10.17 15.65
CA GLU A 172 -12.97 -11.24 14.82
C GLU A 172 -13.32 -11.06 13.34
N SER A 173 -14.49 -10.52 13.00
CA SER A 173 -14.85 -10.30 11.61
C SER A 173 -14.04 -9.16 10.98
N ILE A 174 -13.59 -8.17 11.77
CA ILE A 174 -12.63 -7.15 11.32
C ILE A 174 -11.27 -7.80 11.05
N VAL A 175 -10.78 -8.66 11.95
CA VAL A 175 -9.51 -9.39 11.76
C VAL A 175 -9.58 -10.30 10.54
N ALA A 176 -10.67 -11.05 10.35
CA ALA A 176 -10.87 -11.93 9.20
C ALA A 176 -10.90 -11.14 7.88
N HIS A 177 -11.51 -9.96 7.88
CA HIS A 177 -11.46 -9.04 6.73
C HIS A 177 -10.03 -8.68 6.37
N TYR A 178 -9.23 -8.20 7.32
CA TYR A 178 -7.84 -7.83 7.03
C TYR A 178 -6.97 -9.01 6.62
N GLN A 179 -7.21 -10.20 7.18
CA GLN A 179 -6.55 -11.43 6.73
C GLN A 179 -6.86 -11.75 5.26
N LYS A 180 -8.12 -11.59 4.85
CA LYS A 180 -8.52 -11.75 3.46
C LYS A 180 -7.85 -10.72 2.55
N VAL A 181 -7.97 -9.43 2.90
CA VAL A 181 -7.41 -8.32 2.10
C VAL A 181 -5.90 -8.42 1.94
N MET A 182 -5.17 -8.73 3.02
CA MET A 182 -3.71 -8.88 2.95
C MET A 182 -3.31 -10.05 2.04
N LYS A 183 -4.04 -11.16 2.09
CA LYS A 183 -3.79 -12.31 1.22
C LYS A 183 -4.08 -11.99 -0.25
N GLU A 184 -5.22 -11.36 -0.53
CA GLU A 184 -5.65 -11.05 -1.90
C GLU A 184 -4.74 -10.03 -2.59
N HIS A 185 -4.20 -9.07 -1.84
CA HIS A 185 -3.33 -8.01 -2.37
C HIS A 185 -1.84 -8.24 -2.11
N GLY A 186 -1.44 -9.39 -1.54
CA GLY A 186 -0.04 -9.69 -1.21
C GLY A 186 0.59 -8.67 -0.25
N LEU A 187 -0.19 -8.14 0.70
CA LEU A 187 0.25 -7.10 1.63
C LEU A 187 0.79 -7.71 2.92
N SER A 188 1.95 -7.22 3.36
CA SER A 188 2.54 -7.55 4.67
C SER A 188 2.71 -6.27 5.49
N GLN A 189 1.59 -5.65 5.88
CA GLN A 189 1.57 -4.39 6.62
C GLN A 189 0.70 -4.48 7.88
N PRO A 190 0.94 -3.63 8.88
CA PRO A 190 0.05 -3.53 10.03
C PRO A 190 -1.37 -3.14 9.61
N MET A 191 -2.38 -3.66 10.33
CA MET A 191 -3.75 -3.16 10.22
C MET A 191 -3.81 -1.64 10.47
N PRO A 192 -4.68 -0.91 9.76
CA PRO A 192 -4.90 0.51 10.01
C PRO A 192 -5.21 0.80 11.48
N SER A 193 -4.62 1.87 12.03
CA SER A 193 -4.75 2.20 13.45
C SER A 193 -6.19 2.42 13.90
N SER A 194 -7.05 2.98 13.04
CA SER A 194 -8.49 3.12 13.31
C SER A 194 -9.17 1.76 13.53
N SER A 195 -8.87 0.79 12.66
CA SER A 195 -9.40 -0.56 12.75
C SER A 195 -8.87 -1.28 13.99
N VAL A 196 -7.59 -1.13 14.32
CA VAL A 196 -7.02 -1.66 15.57
C VAL A 196 -7.72 -1.04 16.78
N GLN A 197 -7.85 0.29 16.82
CA GLN A 197 -8.53 1.01 17.91
C GLN A 197 -9.96 0.53 18.11
N GLU A 198 -10.69 0.26 17.03
CA GLU A 198 -12.05 -0.30 17.10
C GLU A 198 -12.09 -1.64 17.83
N LEU A 199 -11.11 -2.53 17.60
CA LEU A 199 -11.03 -3.81 18.31
C LEU A 199 -11.01 -3.58 19.82
N PHE A 200 -10.13 -2.70 20.30
CA PHE A 200 -9.99 -2.38 21.72
C PHE A 200 -11.23 -1.67 22.25
N ARG A 201 -11.73 -0.66 21.54
CA ARG A 201 -12.94 0.09 21.91
C ARG A 201 -14.12 -0.86 22.18
N ARG A 202 -14.33 -1.88 21.35
CA ARG A 202 -15.40 -2.87 21.52
C ARG A 202 -15.19 -3.76 22.75
N HIS A 203 -13.98 -4.26 22.98
CA HIS A 203 -13.70 -5.10 24.17
C HIS A 203 -13.94 -4.32 25.47
N TYR A 204 -13.53 -3.04 25.51
CA TYR A 204 -13.78 -2.19 26.68
C TYR A 204 -15.25 -1.81 26.84
N ARG A 205 -15.94 -1.37 25.77
CA ARG A 205 -17.37 -1.01 25.85
C ARG A 205 -18.26 -2.19 26.25
N ASN A 206 -17.94 -3.39 25.78
CA ASN A 206 -18.71 -4.60 26.08
C ASN A 206 -18.27 -5.28 27.40
N LYS A 207 -17.41 -4.62 28.20
CA LYS A 207 -16.86 -5.16 29.46
C LYS A 207 -16.19 -6.54 29.30
N ASN A 208 -15.65 -6.82 28.11
CA ASN A 208 -14.99 -8.08 27.75
C ASN A 208 -13.45 -7.95 27.74
N VAL A 209 -12.89 -7.13 28.63
CA VAL A 209 -11.45 -6.85 28.69
C VAL A 209 -10.65 -8.10 29.08
N ALA A 210 -11.23 -9.01 29.88
CA ALA A 210 -10.57 -10.24 30.31
C ALA A 210 -10.19 -11.18 29.16
N SER A 211 -10.93 -11.16 28.04
CA SER A 211 -10.61 -12.00 26.86
C SER A 211 -9.58 -11.37 25.93
N LEU A 212 -9.28 -10.07 26.10
CA LEU A 212 -8.46 -9.29 25.18
C LEU A 212 -7.03 -9.84 24.98
N PRO A 213 -6.30 -10.32 26.01
CA PRO A 213 -4.98 -10.92 25.81
C PRO A 213 -5.03 -12.14 24.87
N ARG A 214 -6.04 -13.00 25.03
CA ARG A 214 -6.24 -14.18 24.18
C ARG A 214 -6.60 -13.78 22.74
N PHE A 215 -7.44 -12.76 22.59
CA PHE A 215 -7.80 -12.20 21.28
C PHE A 215 -6.58 -11.63 20.55
N ILE A 216 -5.75 -10.83 21.24
CA ILE A 216 -4.52 -10.25 20.68
C ILE A 216 -3.56 -11.35 20.25
N ALA A 217 -3.30 -12.34 21.11
CA ALA A 217 -2.41 -13.45 20.79
C ALA A 217 -2.87 -14.24 19.54
N LYS A 218 -4.18 -14.51 19.41
CA LYS A 218 -4.75 -15.13 18.20
C LYS A 218 -4.62 -14.24 16.98
N THR A 219 -4.81 -12.93 17.13
CA THR A 219 -4.71 -11.96 16.03
C THR A 219 -3.28 -11.85 15.52
N ILE A 220 -2.28 -11.79 16.40
CA ILE A 220 -0.85 -11.78 16.04
C ILE A 220 -0.47 -13.02 15.24
N LYS A 221 -0.96 -14.21 15.63
CA LYS A 221 -0.71 -15.45 14.87
C LYS A 221 -1.24 -15.39 13.44
N LYS A 222 -2.38 -14.72 13.22
CA LYS A 222 -2.99 -14.56 11.89
C LYS A 222 -2.36 -13.42 11.10
N LEU A 223 -2.00 -12.34 11.77
CA LEU A 223 -1.54 -11.07 11.20
C LEU A 223 -0.27 -10.57 11.92
N PRO A 224 0.87 -11.24 11.72
CA PRO A 224 2.10 -10.95 12.48
C PRO A 224 2.60 -9.51 12.27
N ALA A 225 2.44 -8.95 11.08
CA ALA A 225 2.78 -7.55 10.78
C ALA A 225 2.02 -6.54 11.65
N SER A 226 0.88 -6.92 12.24
CA SER A 226 0.08 -6.05 13.12
C SER A 226 0.50 -6.09 14.59
N LYS A 227 1.49 -6.92 14.97
CA LYS A 227 1.88 -7.12 16.36
C LYS A 227 2.23 -5.84 17.11
N GLN A 228 3.10 -5.01 16.53
CA GLN A 228 3.49 -3.74 17.17
C GLN A 228 2.28 -2.84 17.40
N ALA A 229 1.41 -2.70 16.39
CA ALA A 229 0.21 -1.86 16.47
C ALA A 229 -0.76 -2.36 17.55
N LEU A 230 -0.98 -3.67 17.64
CA LEU A 230 -1.85 -4.30 18.64
C LEU A 230 -1.31 -4.07 20.06
N ILE A 231 -0.02 -4.31 20.30
CA ILE A 231 0.59 -4.16 21.63
C ILE A 231 0.64 -2.68 22.05
N THR A 232 0.98 -1.79 21.12
CA THR A 232 0.98 -0.34 21.39
C THR A 232 -0.42 0.15 21.74
N MET A 233 -1.45 -0.32 21.02
CA MET A 233 -2.84 0.02 21.34
C MET A 233 -3.28 -0.58 22.67
N GLN A 234 -2.88 -1.81 22.99
CA GLN A 234 -3.13 -2.44 24.29
C GLN A 234 -2.54 -1.61 25.43
N ALA A 235 -1.27 -1.23 25.32
CA ALA A 235 -0.60 -0.39 26.30
C ALA A 235 -1.31 0.96 26.46
N LYS A 236 -1.75 1.60 25.36
CA LYS A 236 -2.52 2.85 25.40
C LYS A 236 -3.83 2.71 26.19
N TYR A 237 -4.58 1.65 25.95
CA TYR A 237 -5.85 1.40 26.65
C TYR A 237 -5.63 1.04 28.12
N VAL A 238 -4.65 0.19 28.43
CA VAL A 238 -4.27 -0.15 29.82
C VAL A 238 -3.81 1.10 30.57
N ALA A 239 -2.99 1.95 29.95
CA ALA A 239 -2.55 3.20 30.56
C ALA A 239 -3.71 4.16 30.89
N HIS A 240 -4.77 4.14 30.09
CA HIS A 240 -5.93 5.02 30.27
C HIS A 240 -6.93 4.50 31.31
N PHE A 241 -7.21 3.19 31.30
CA PHE A 241 -8.25 2.59 32.16
C PHE A 241 -7.71 1.97 33.45
N ASP A 242 -6.42 1.70 33.54
CA ASP A 242 -5.74 1.19 34.74
C ASP A 242 -4.67 2.19 35.17
N SER A 243 -3.47 2.13 34.58
CA SER A 243 -2.37 3.00 34.96
C SER A 243 -1.20 2.93 33.95
N PRO A 244 -0.39 3.99 33.84
CA PRO A 244 0.87 3.91 33.10
C PRO A 244 1.77 2.76 33.56
N LYS A 245 1.75 2.45 34.87
CA LYS A 245 2.53 1.37 35.48
C LYS A 245 2.13 0.00 34.94
N ALA A 246 0.82 -0.26 34.81
CA ALA A 246 0.31 -1.50 34.24
C ALA A 246 0.61 -1.64 32.73
N SER A 247 0.77 -0.53 32.02
CA SER A 247 1.04 -0.54 30.57
C SER A 247 2.50 -0.84 30.22
N LEU A 248 3.45 -0.44 31.08
CA LEU A 248 4.89 -0.52 30.79
C LEU A 248 5.38 -1.96 30.52
N PRO A 249 5.00 -3.00 31.30
CA PRO A 249 5.43 -4.37 31.02
C PRO A 249 5.03 -4.88 29.64
N LEU A 250 3.88 -4.43 29.11
CA LEU A 250 3.42 -4.81 27.77
C LEU A 250 4.35 -4.30 26.66
N LEU A 251 4.88 -3.08 26.83
CA LEU A 251 5.82 -2.50 25.88
C LEU A 251 7.21 -3.16 26.02
N ILE A 252 7.70 -3.29 27.26
CA ILE A 252 9.02 -3.89 27.53
C ILE A 252 9.11 -5.34 27.03
N ALA A 253 8.04 -6.12 27.16
CA ALA A 253 8.00 -7.51 26.73
C ALA A 253 8.34 -7.73 25.25
N VAL A 254 8.20 -6.70 24.41
CA VAL A 254 8.51 -6.75 22.97
C VAL A 254 9.59 -5.77 22.54
N GLU A 255 10.30 -5.15 23.48
CA GLU A 255 11.36 -4.18 23.17
C GLU A 255 12.44 -4.80 22.28
N LYS A 256 12.87 -6.03 22.56
CA LYS A 256 13.94 -6.69 21.77
C LYS A 256 13.56 -6.78 20.28
N GLU A 257 12.31 -7.15 20.03
CA GLU A 257 11.77 -7.32 18.67
C GLU A 257 11.57 -5.98 17.96
N PHE A 258 11.14 -4.94 18.69
CA PHE A 258 10.90 -3.60 18.14
C PHE A 258 11.98 -2.60 18.51
N SER A 259 13.21 -3.07 18.76
CA SER A 259 14.34 -2.25 19.20
C SER A 259 14.80 -1.24 18.14
N GLN A 260 14.45 -1.48 16.87
CA GLN A 260 14.67 -0.57 15.75
C GLN A 260 13.43 0.28 15.42
N SER A 261 12.38 0.27 16.25
CA SER A 261 11.21 1.11 16.04
C SER A 261 11.27 2.37 16.89
N ILE A 262 11.42 3.51 16.23
CA ILE A 262 11.43 4.84 16.86
C ILE A 262 10.14 5.05 17.68
N ASP A 263 8.98 4.70 17.11
CA ASP A 263 7.69 4.88 17.78
C ASP A 263 7.51 3.96 18.99
N HIS A 264 8.04 2.74 18.95
CA HIS A 264 8.00 1.84 20.09
C HIS A 264 8.86 2.35 21.26
N LEU A 265 10.09 2.79 20.97
CA LEU A 265 10.99 3.36 21.97
C LEU A 265 10.41 4.65 22.57
N LYS A 266 9.79 5.50 21.75
CA LYS A 266 9.06 6.69 22.23
C LYS A 266 7.85 6.33 23.10
N ALA A 267 7.12 5.26 22.78
CA ALA A 267 6.01 4.80 23.61
C ALA A 267 6.50 4.37 25.01
N ILE A 268 7.63 3.66 25.08
CA ILE A 268 8.26 3.31 26.37
C ILE A 268 8.72 4.57 27.11
N ALA A 269 9.43 5.48 26.44
CA ALA A 269 9.90 6.74 27.04
C ALA A 269 8.76 7.58 27.60
N SER A 270 7.70 7.77 26.83
CA SER A 270 6.50 8.52 27.25
C SER A 270 5.77 7.83 28.41
N THR A 271 5.88 6.50 28.53
CA THR A 271 5.31 5.78 29.69
C THR A 271 6.13 6.05 30.94
N TYR A 272 7.47 6.05 30.86
CA TYR A 272 8.33 6.44 31.99
C TYR A 272 8.14 7.92 32.39
N GLU A 273 7.95 8.81 31.42
CA GLU A 273 7.63 10.22 31.68
C GLU A 273 6.35 10.37 32.52
N LYS A 274 5.30 9.60 32.20
CA LYS A 274 4.05 9.55 32.98
C LYS A 274 4.19 8.89 34.35
N LEU A 275 5.25 8.12 34.56
CA LEU A 275 5.61 7.52 35.84
C LEU A 275 6.56 8.40 36.65
N GLU A 276 6.86 9.60 36.16
CA GLU A 276 7.81 10.55 36.75
C GLU A 276 9.27 10.03 36.83
N ASP A 277 9.57 8.93 36.15
CA ASP A 277 10.93 8.39 36.01
C ASP A 277 11.64 9.07 34.83
N LYS A 278 12.09 10.30 35.06
CA LYS A 278 12.80 11.10 34.05
C LYS A 278 14.07 10.43 33.55
N GLY A 279 14.80 9.73 34.41
CA GLY A 279 16.05 9.05 34.05
C GLY A 279 15.83 7.97 33.00
N MET A 280 14.83 7.10 33.22
CA MET A 280 14.47 6.07 32.24
C MET A 280 13.81 6.67 31.00
N ALA A 281 12.96 7.68 31.14
CA ALA A 281 12.39 8.39 29.99
C ALA A 281 13.50 8.96 29.08
N HIS A 282 14.47 9.67 29.64
CA HIS A 282 15.61 10.23 28.92
C HIS A 282 16.40 9.14 28.19
N LYS A 283 16.73 8.04 28.88
CA LYS A 283 17.45 6.90 28.30
C LYS A 283 16.73 6.31 27.09
N TYR A 284 15.41 6.16 27.12
CA TYR A 284 14.66 5.65 25.98
C TYR A 284 14.50 6.67 24.86
N TYR A 285 14.39 7.97 25.16
CA TYR A 285 14.45 9.00 24.12
C TYR A 285 15.82 9.04 23.42
N GLN A 286 16.93 8.79 24.14
CA GLN A 286 18.26 8.64 23.54
C GLN A 286 18.34 7.42 22.62
N LYS A 287 17.80 6.27 23.05
CA LYS A 287 17.68 5.08 22.18
C LYS A 287 16.89 5.41 20.91
N ALA A 288 15.76 6.11 21.05
CA ALA A 288 14.93 6.50 19.91
C ALA A 288 15.68 7.45 18.96
N LEU A 289 16.46 8.39 19.49
CA LEU A 289 17.30 9.29 18.70
C LEU A 289 18.35 8.52 17.88
N ALA A 290 19.09 7.61 18.52
CA ALA A 290 20.12 6.81 17.85
C ALA A 290 19.53 5.97 16.70
N VAL A 291 18.34 5.39 16.90
CA VAL A 291 17.62 4.68 15.84
C VAL A 291 17.19 5.63 14.72
N ALA A 292 16.71 6.83 15.05
CA ALA A 292 16.32 7.85 14.08
C ALA A 292 17.50 8.32 13.22
N GLU A 293 18.67 8.54 13.82
CA GLU A 293 19.92 8.90 13.12
C GLU A 293 20.33 7.80 12.14
N LYS A 294 20.38 6.56 12.61
CA LYS A 294 20.73 5.39 11.78
C LYS A 294 19.78 5.22 10.59
N GLN A 295 18.49 5.49 10.78
CA GLN A 295 17.47 5.35 9.74
C GLN A 295 17.34 6.58 8.84
N LYS A 296 18.09 7.66 9.10
CA LYS A 296 17.93 8.95 8.41
C LYS A 296 16.47 9.40 8.42
N ALA A 297 15.88 9.37 9.62
CA ALA A 297 14.49 9.73 9.86
C ALA A 297 14.16 11.16 9.36
N ASN A 298 12.88 11.47 9.25
CA ASN A 298 12.47 12.82 8.84
C ASN A 298 12.80 13.85 9.93
N GLN A 299 13.13 15.09 9.54
CA GLN A 299 13.49 16.17 10.47
C GLN A 299 12.46 16.37 11.61
N TRP A 300 11.17 16.26 11.31
CA TRP A 300 10.12 16.40 12.33
C TRP A 300 10.20 15.34 13.44
N GLN A 301 10.68 14.13 13.14
CA GLN A 301 10.87 13.09 14.16
C GLN A 301 12.00 13.45 15.11
N PHE A 302 13.10 13.99 14.57
CA PHE A 302 14.22 14.51 15.38
C PHE A 302 13.75 15.62 16.31
N ASN A 303 13.00 16.60 15.80
CA ASN A 303 12.52 17.73 16.58
C ASN A 303 11.66 17.27 17.79
N ILE A 304 10.78 16.29 17.58
CA ILE A 304 9.97 15.71 18.67
C ILE A 304 10.85 15.05 19.74
N ILE A 305 11.84 14.24 19.33
CA ILE A 305 12.70 13.52 20.26
C ILE A 305 13.62 14.48 21.03
N GLN A 306 14.19 15.47 20.35
CA GLN A 306 15.05 16.48 20.96
C GLN A 306 14.31 17.33 22.00
N ALA A 307 13.09 17.78 21.69
CA ALA A 307 12.26 18.50 22.65
C ALA A 307 12.01 17.65 23.92
N LYS A 308 11.77 16.35 23.74
CA LYS A 308 11.59 15.41 24.85
C LYS A 308 12.87 15.15 25.65
N LEU A 309 14.02 15.09 24.99
CA LEU A 309 15.32 14.96 25.65
C LEU A 309 15.62 16.17 26.54
N VAL A 310 15.33 17.39 26.09
CA VAL A 310 15.49 18.60 26.90
C VAL A 310 14.57 18.57 28.13
N ALA A 311 13.31 18.15 27.96
CA ALA A 311 12.33 18.11 29.05
C ALA A 311 12.59 17.02 30.11
N THR A 312 13.41 16.01 29.79
CA THR A 312 13.71 14.85 30.64
C THR A 312 15.13 14.85 31.20
N LYS A 313 15.89 15.93 30.97
CA LYS A 313 17.17 16.18 31.65
C LYS A 313 16.97 16.38 33.16
#